data_AF-A0A8J7BH40-F1
#
_entry.id   AF-A0A8J7BH40-F1
#
_cell.length_a   1.000
_cell.length_b   1.000
_cell.length_c   1.000
_cell.angle_alpha   90.00
_cell.angle_beta   90.00
_cell.angle_gamma   90.00
#
_symmetry.space_group_name_H-M   'P 1'
#
loop_
_entity.id
_entity.type
_entity.pdbx_description
1 polymer ?
#
loop_
_entity_poly.entity_id
_entity_poly.type
_entity_poly.pdbx_seq_one_letter_code
_entity_poly.pdbx_strand_id
1 'polypeptide(L)'
;MTETHQAAFQARTDLARYGDNALLLFTLQLRFDIQDIESIANDSLTDGYEDKKCDLVYVDRENEIAVIAQGYYSTSDNTNRDAPANKASDLNTAVAWLF
;
A
#
# COMPACT_ATOMS: atom_id res chain seq x y z
N MET A 1 25.14 3.65 -0.34
CA MET A 1 24.48 3.11 -1.54
C MET A 1 23.00 3.19 -1.25
N THR A 2 22.28 4.13 -1.85
CA THR A 2 20.81 4.11 -1.79
C THR A 2 20.37 2.85 -2.51
N GLU A 3 19.55 2.02 -1.87
CA GLU A 3 19.10 0.77 -2.49
C GLU A 3 18.31 1.09 -3.76
N THR A 4 18.54 0.33 -4.84
CA THR A 4 17.99 0.64 -6.18
C THR A 4 16.47 0.83 -6.17
N HIS A 5 15.76 0.08 -5.32
CA HIS A 5 14.31 0.20 -5.17
C HIS A 5 13.87 1.51 -4.48
N GLN A 6 14.65 1.99 -3.50
CA GLN A 6 14.34 3.24 -2.81
C GLN A 6 14.53 4.44 -3.74
N ALA A 7 15.60 4.43 -4.54
CA ALA A 7 15.81 5.45 -5.57
C ALA A 7 14.71 5.44 -6.63
N ALA A 8 14.27 4.25 -7.06
CA ALA A 8 13.16 4.10 -8.02
C ALA A 8 11.83 4.62 -7.44
N PHE A 9 11.54 4.31 -6.17
CA PHE A 9 10.36 4.83 -5.48
C PHE A 9 10.42 6.36 -5.34
N GLN A 10 11.55 6.92 -4.93
CA GLN A 10 11.74 8.37 -4.80
C GLN A 10 11.59 9.12 -6.13
N ALA A 11 11.86 8.47 -7.26
CA ALA A 11 11.64 9.05 -8.59
C ALA A 11 10.16 9.13 -8.98
N ARG A 12 9.25 8.46 -8.26
CA ARG A 12 7.79 8.45 -8.51
C ARG A 12 7.10 9.62 -7.85
N THR A 13 7.40 10.83 -8.33
CA THR A 13 6.80 12.07 -7.83
C THR A 13 5.28 12.12 -8.04
N ASP A 14 4.76 11.38 -9.02
CA ASP A 14 3.33 11.21 -9.27
C ASP A 14 2.59 10.53 -8.11
N LEU A 15 3.27 9.64 -7.37
CA LEU A 15 2.69 8.93 -6.24
C LEU A 15 2.72 9.73 -4.94
N ALA A 16 3.49 10.84 -4.87
CA ALA A 16 3.67 11.61 -3.65
C ALA A 16 2.35 12.13 -3.06
N ARG A 17 1.33 12.35 -3.89
CA ARG A 17 -0.01 12.79 -3.48
C ARG A 17 -0.75 11.78 -2.59
N TYR A 18 -0.35 10.52 -2.58
CA TYR A 18 -0.98 9.46 -1.79
C TYR A 18 -0.34 9.27 -0.41
N GLY A 19 0.59 10.16 -0.01
CA GLY A 19 1.20 10.15 1.31
C GLY A 19 1.82 8.81 1.66
N ASP A 20 1.47 8.26 2.83
CA ASP A 20 1.99 6.99 3.33
C ASP A 20 1.61 5.79 2.44
N ASN A 21 0.53 5.90 1.66
CA ASN A 21 0.09 4.87 0.71
C ASN A 21 0.90 4.85 -0.60
N ALA A 22 1.77 5.84 -0.83
CA ALA A 22 2.58 5.91 -2.05
C ALA A 22 3.47 4.67 -2.23
N LEU A 23 4.10 4.17 -1.16
CA LEU A 23 4.96 2.98 -1.23
C LEU A 23 4.12 1.72 -1.52
N LEU A 24 2.90 1.66 -0.97
CA LEU A 24 1.98 0.55 -1.18
C LEU A 24 1.54 0.48 -2.65
N LEU A 25 1.13 1.61 -3.23
CA LEU A 25 0.78 1.72 -4.65
C LEU A 25 1.95 1.40 -5.57
N PHE A 26 3.16 1.90 -5.25
CA PHE A 26 4.36 1.59 -6.01
C PHE A 26 4.64 0.08 -6.05
N THR A 27 4.50 -0.58 -4.90
CA THR A 27 4.73 -2.03 -4.79
C THR A 27 3.66 -2.82 -5.55
N LEU A 28 2.39 -2.42 -5.46
CA LEU A 28 1.29 -3.04 -6.20
C LEU A 28 1.52 -2.91 -7.71
N GLN A 29 1.89 -1.72 -8.18
CA GLN A 29 2.17 -1.46 -9.58
C GLN A 29 3.27 -2.35 -10.14
N LEU A 30 4.38 -2.50 -9.39
CA LEU A 30 5.47 -3.39 -9.78
C LEU A 30 5.07 -4.87 -9.79
N ARG A 31 4.21 -5.29 -8.86
CA ARG A 31 3.80 -6.69 -8.72
C ARG A 31 2.85 -7.14 -9.84
N PHE A 32 1.94 -6.26 -10.26
CA PHE A 32 0.86 -6.58 -11.19
C PHE A 32 0.99 -5.87 -12.55
N ASP A 33 2.12 -5.19 -12.81
CA ASP A 33 2.39 -4.45 -14.05
C ASP A 33 1.28 -3.45 -14.43
N ILE A 34 0.79 -2.71 -13.41
CA ILE A 34 -0.35 -1.78 -13.57
C ILE A 34 0.07 -0.58 -14.40
N GLN A 35 -0.63 -0.33 -15.51
CA GLN A 35 -0.36 0.81 -16.39
C GLN A 35 -0.94 2.13 -15.84
N ASP A 36 -2.19 2.08 -15.35
CA ASP A 36 -2.89 3.24 -14.79
C ASP A 36 -3.04 3.08 -13.26
N ILE A 37 -1.98 3.43 -12.53
CA ILE A 37 -1.99 3.35 -11.07
C ILE A 37 -2.90 4.39 -10.41
N GLU A 38 -3.24 5.49 -11.10
CA GLU A 38 -4.12 6.52 -10.56
C GLU A 38 -5.57 6.00 -10.49
N SER A 39 -6.04 5.34 -11.56
CA SER A 39 -7.35 4.67 -11.53
C SER A 39 -7.40 3.61 -10.42
N ILE A 40 -6.36 2.79 -10.29
CA ILE A 40 -6.31 1.77 -9.24
C ILE A 40 -6.29 2.40 -7.84
N ALA A 41 -5.54 3.48 -7.63
CA ALA A 41 -5.52 4.16 -6.34
C ALA A 41 -6.90 4.71 -5.94
N ASN A 42 -7.65 5.28 -6.88
CA ASN A 42 -9.00 5.80 -6.62
C ASN A 42 -9.99 4.68 -6.25
N ASP A 43 -9.87 3.51 -6.88
CA ASP A 43 -10.80 2.40 -6.66
C ASP A 43 -10.42 1.51 -5.48
N SER A 44 -9.11 1.41 -5.17
CA SER A 44 -8.57 0.39 -4.29
C SER A 44 -8.11 0.90 -2.93
N LEU A 45 -7.76 2.19 -2.79
CA LEU A 45 -7.35 2.72 -1.48
C LEU A 45 -8.56 2.85 -0.57
N THR A 46 -8.42 2.31 0.64
CA THR A 46 -9.40 2.45 1.71
C THR A 46 -8.87 3.49 2.68
N ASP A 47 -9.17 4.76 2.43
CA ASP A 47 -8.73 5.88 3.28
C ASP A 47 -9.90 6.39 4.15
N GLY A 48 -9.58 6.87 5.36
CA GLY A 48 -10.55 7.48 6.28
C GLY A 48 -11.12 6.59 7.39
N TYR A 49 -12.14 7.11 8.08
CA TYR A 49 -12.65 6.53 9.35
C TYR A 49 -13.30 5.14 9.20
N GLU A 50 -13.77 4.78 8.00
CA GLU A 50 -14.45 3.51 7.72
C GLU A 50 -13.60 2.54 6.89
N ASP A 51 -12.27 2.69 6.91
CA ASP A 51 -11.27 1.89 6.16
C ASP A 51 -11.27 0.36 6.44
N LYS A 52 -12.06 -0.10 7.41
CA LYS A 52 -12.12 -1.49 7.87
C LYS A 52 -10.75 -2.09 8.22
N LYS A 53 -9.79 -1.26 8.65
CA LYS A 53 -8.43 -1.64 9.09
C LYS A 53 -7.48 -2.10 7.98
N CYS A 54 -7.78 -1.83 6.72
CA CYS A 54 -6.82 -1.95 5.62
C CYS A 54 -6.59 -0.59 4.96
N ASP A 55 -5.48 -0.47 4.24
CA ASP A 55 -5.13 0.72 3.46
C ASP A 55 -5.44 0.50 1.96
N LEU A 56 -5.55 -0.76 1.50
CA LEU A 56 -5.83 -1.11 0.10
C LEU A 56 -6.55 -2.45 -0.05
N VAL A 57 -7.55 -2.47 -0.94
CA VAL A 57 -8.21 -3.67 -1.48
C VAL A 57 -8.16 -3.64 -3.01
N TYR A 58 -7.38 -4.53 -3.61
CA TYR A 58 -7.27 -4.67 -5.07
C TYR A 58 -7.75 -6.05 -5.52
N VAL A 59 -8.52 -6.11 -6.60
CA VAL A 59 -9.02 -7.37 -7.17
C VAL A 59 -8.60 -7.47 -8.63
N ASP A 60 -7.67 -8.38 -8.88
CA ASP A 60 -7.32 -8.84 -10.21
C ASP A 60 -8.20 -10.02 -10.58
N ARG A 61 -9.23 -9.76 -11.38
CA ARG A 61 -10.18 -10.79 -11.83
C ARG A 61 -9.59 -11.71 -12.88
N GLU A 62 -8.60 -11.26 -13.64
CA GLU A 62 -8.00 -12.07 -14.71
C GLU A 62 -7.11 -13.14 -14.12
N ASN A 63 -6.34 -12.80 -13.08
CA ASN A 63 -5.47 -13.73 -12.36
C ASN A 63 -6.13 -14.38 -11.14
N GLU A 64 -7.41 -14.10 -10.88
CA GLU A 64 -8.18 -14.61 -9.71
C GLU A 64 -7.51 -14.29 -8.36
N ILE A 65 -6.93 -13.10 -8.23
CA ILE A 65 -6.21 -12.65 -7.03
C ILE A 65 -6.92 -11.46 -6.39
N ALA A 66 -7.14 -11.55 -5.08
CA ALA A 66 -7.46 -10.39 -4.25
C ALA A 66 -6.28 -10.04 -3.35
N VAL A 67 -5.93 -8.75 -3.28
CA VAL A 67 -4.92 -8.19 -2.39
C VAL A 67 -5.62 -7.34 -1.34
N ILE A 68 -5.43 -7.72 -0.08
CA ILE A 68 -5.83 -6.92 1.09
C ILE A 68 -4.53 -6.51 1.75
N ALA A 69 -4.29 -5.22 1.87
CA ALA A 69 -3.00 -4.72 2.34
C ALA A 69 -3.15 -3.66 3.41
N GLN A 70 -2.17 -3.67 4.33
CA GLN A 70 -1.97 -2.63 5.33
C GLN A 70 -0.53 -2.14 5.18
N GLY A 71 -0.38 -0.86 4.86
CA GLY A 71 0.88 -0.20 4.54
C GLY A 71 1.50 0.48 5.76
N TYR A 72 2.83 0.61 5.74
CA TYR A 72 3.56 1.50 6.63
C TYR A 72 4.80 2.03 5.93
N TYR A 73 4.98 3.35 5.96
CA TYR A 73 6.19 4.01 5.49
C TYR A 73 6.77 4.85 6.63
N SER A 74 7.93 4.46 7.15
CA SER A 74 8.61 5.27 8.17
C SER A 74 9.19 6.53 7.54
N THR A 75 8.66 7.68 7.93
CA THR A 75 9.22 9.00 7.63
C THR A 75 10.22 9.48 8.69
N SER A 76 10.44 8.70 9.76
CA SER A 76 11.35 9.07 10.83
C SER A 76 12.82 8.81 10.46
N ASP A 77 13.68 9.78 10.76
CA ASP A 77 15.15 9.67 10.66
C ASP A 77 15.78 8.85 11.79
N ASN A 78 14.95 8.34 12.72
CA ASN A 78 15.39 7.54 13.84
C ASN A 78 15.78 6.12 13.40
N THR A 79 16.56 5.44 14.24
CA THR A 79 17.02 4.06 13.99
C THR A 79 15.91 3.03 14.06
N ASN A 80 14.72 3.38 14.55
CA ASN A 80 13.58 2.47 14.62
C ASN A 80 12.65 2.69 13.42
N ARG A 81 12.80 1.84 12.41
CA ARG A 81 12.01 1.85 11.17
C ARG A 81 10.93 0.76 11.16
N ASP A 82 10.71 0.11 12.30
CA ASP A 82 9.75 -0.98 12.41
C ASP A 82 8.32 -0.44 12.33
N ALA A 83 7.45 -1.20 11.68
CA ALA A 83 6.03 -0.89 11.66
C ALA A 83 5.42 -0.96 13.07
N PRO A 84 4.45 -0.10 13.41
CA PRO A 84 3.70 -0.20 14.65
C PRO A 84 3.09 -1.60 14.84
N ALA A 85 3.10 -2.09 16.07
CA ALA A 85 2.66 -3.46 16.40
C ALA A 85 1.21 -3.75 15.98
N ASN A 86 0.33 -2.74 15.91
CA ASN A 86 -1.05 -2.90 15.52
C ASN A 86 -1.23 -3.15 14.01
N LYS A 87 -0.26 -2.83 13.14
CA LYS A 87 -0.42 -2.98 11.68
C LYS A 87 -0.74 -4.43 11.27
N ALA A 88 -0.11 -5.42 11.89
CA ALA A 88 -0.42 -6.83 11.62
C ALA A 88 -1.80 -7.25 12.17
N SER A 89 -2.17 -6.76 13.35
CA SER A 89 -3.49 -7.07 13.95
C SER A 89 -4.64 -6.39 13.20
N ASP A 90 -4.41 -5.18 12.68
CA ASP A 90 -5.34 -4.44 11.85
C ASP A 90 -5.63 -5.22 10.56
N LEU A 91 -4.59 -5.73 9.89
CA LEU A 91 -4.75 -6.55 8.69
C LEU A 91 -5.55 -7.84 8.97
N ASN A 92 -5.31 -8.52 10.10
CA ASN A 92 -6.14 -9.67 10.48
C ASN A 92 -7.62 -9.30 10.66
N THR A 93 -7.88 -8.10 11.19
CA THR A 93 -9.25 -7.57 11.33
C THR A 93 -9.86 -7.30 9.95
N ALA A 94 -9.11 -6.71 9.02
CA ALA A 94 -9.58 -6.45 7.65
C ALA A 94 -9.96 -7.74 6.91
N VAL A 95 -9.13 -8.77 6.99
CA VAL A 95 -9.40 -10.08 6.36
C VAL A 95 -10.68 -10.73 6.90
N ALA A 96 -11.02 -10.51 8.18
CA ALA A 96 -12.23 -11.07 8.77
C ALA A 96 -13.54 -10.51 8.15
N TRP A 97 -13.52 -9.34 7.49
CA TRP A 97 -14.69 -8.77 6.82
C TRP A 97 -15.04 -9.46 5.50
N LEU A 98 -14.19 -10.37 5.00
CA LEU A 98 -14.43 -11.10 3.74
C LEU A 98 -15.39 -12.29 3.88
N PHE A 99 -15.77 -12.66 5.11
CA PHE A 99 -16.61 -13.82 5.44
C PHE A 99 -17.91 -13.38 6.11
#